data_AF-A0A428J5R9-F1
#
_entry.id   AF-A0A428J5R9-F1
#
_cell.length_a   1.000
_cell.length_b   1.000
_cell.length_c   1.000
_cell.angle_alpha   90.00
_cell.angle_beta   90.00
_cell.angle_gamma   90.00
#
_symmetry.space_group_name_H-M   'P 1'
#
loop_
_entity.id
_entity.type
_entity.pdbx_description
1 polymer ?
#
loop_
_entity_poly.entity_id
_entity_poly.type
_entity_poly.pdbx_seq_one_letter_code
_entity_poly.pdbx_strand_id
1 'polypeptide(L)' 'MRAVTFRGLRNVEVKEVEEHSLHHDEDIIVLISVYPTDIITHALPLENAKHGYKIFDEKLDNCIKVILKP' A
#
# COMPACT_ATOMS: atom_id res chain seq x y z
N MET A 1 -5.21 15.24 5.94
CA MET A 1 -5.51 14.08 5.05
C MET A 1 -4.19 13.48 4.57
N ARG A 2 -4.04 12.15 4.43
CA ARG A 2 -2.78 11.56 3.92
C ARG A 2 -2.69 11.79 2.42
N ALA A 3 -1.64 12.46 1.95
CA ALA A 3 -1.36 12.51 0.52
C ALA A 3 0.07 12.08 0.23
N VAL A 4 0.23 11.54 -0.97
CA VAL A 4 1.53 11.24 -1.55
C VAL A 4 1.89 12.42 -2.44
N THR A 5 3.01 13.07 -2.15
CA THR A 5 3.56 14.12 -3.02
C THR A 5 4.68 13.51 -3.84
N PHE A 6 4.60 13.63 -5.16
CA PHE A 6 5.64 13.21 -6.08
C PHE A 6 6.46 14.42 -6.48
N ARG A 7 7.78 14.38 -6.26
CA ARG A 7 8.69 15.46 -6.70
C ARG A 7 9.65 14.89 -7.75
N GLY A 8 9.23 14.96 -9.02
CA GLY A 8 9.96 14.43 -10.17
C GLY A 8 9.82 12.91 -10.37
N LEU A 9 10.39 12.40 -11.46
CA LEU A 9 10.18 11.04 -11.99
C LEU A 9 10.65 9.89 -11.08
N ARG A 10 11.39 10.16 -10.00
CA ARG A 10 12.11 9.12 -9.23
C ARG A 10 11.98 9.21 -7.72
N ASN A 11 11.32 10.23 -7.16
CA ASN A 11 11.20 10.39 -5.71
C ASN A 11 9.75 10.53 -5.27
N VAL A 12 9.28 9.49 -4.57
CA VAL A 12 7.91 9.37 -4.04
C VAL A 12 7.99 9.39 -2.52
N GLU A 13 7.42 10.41 -1.89
CA GLU A 13 7.38 10.54 -0.43
C GLU A 13 5.93 10.63 0.04
N VAL A 14 5.60 9.85 1.07
CA VAL A 14 4.30 9.91 1.75
C VAL A 14 4.44 10.86 2.93
N LYS A 15 3.66 11.94 2.96
CA LYS A 15 3.66 12.92 4.04
C LYS A 15 2.24 13.07 4.61
N GLU A 16 2.15 13.16 5.93
CA GLU A 16 0.91 13.62 6.56
C GLU A 16 0.85 15.14 6.45
N VAL A 17 -0.20 15.65 5.81
CA VAL A 17 -0.37 17.07 5.53
C VAL A 17 -1.75 17.50 6.03
N GLU A 18 -1.80 18.59 6.76
CA GLU A 18 -3.06 19.13 7.29
C GLU A 18 -3.94 19.69 6.16
N GLU A 19 -3.32 20.34 5.16
CA GLU A 19 -3.98 20.90 3.99
C GLU A 19 -3.09 20.78 2.75
N HIS A 20 -3.63 20.38 1.59
CA HIS A 20 -2.85 20.23 0.36
C HIS A 20 -2.88 21.54 -0.42
N SER A 21 -1.71 22.14 -0.64
CA SER A 21 -1.55 23.27 -1.55
C SER A 21 -0.61 22.87 -2.71
N LEU A 22 -1.02 23.21 -3.93
CA LEU A 22 -0.19 23.10 -5.12
C LEU A 22 0.79 24.27 -5.10
N HIS A 23 2.08 24.00 -5.09
CA HIS A 23 3.12 25.04 -5.06
C HIS A 23 3.82 25.21 -6.41
N HIS A 24 3.78 24.18 -7.25
CA HIS A 24 4.37 24.18 -8.58
C HIS A 24 3.41 23.61 -9.61
N ASP A 25 3.56 24.04 -10.87
CA ASP A 25 2.69 23.62 -11.99
C ASP A 25 2.77 22.11 -12.29
N GLU A 26 3.80 21.43 -11.81
CA GLU A 26 4.00 19.98 -11.95
C GLU A 26 3.49 19.17 -10.76
N ASP A 27 2.94 19.82 -9.73
CA ASP A 27 2.44 19.13 -8.55
C ASP A 27 1.17 18.35 -8.88
N ILE A 28 1.18 17.04 -8.61
CA ILE A 28 0.01 16.17 -8.74
C ILE A 28 -0.42 15.72 -7.35
N ILE A 29 -1.64 16.08 -6.96
CA ILE A 29 -2.27 15.55 -5.75
C ILE A 29 -3.04 14.29 -6.14
N VAL A 30 -2.58 13.14 -5.67
CA VAL A 30 -3.32 11.87 -5.81
C VAL A 30 -4.08 11.61 -4.52
N LEU A 31 -5.41 11.76 -4.58
CA LEU A 31 -6.30 11.35 -3.50
C LEU A 31 -6.52 9.84 -3.58
N ILE A 32 -5.88 9.09 -2.67
CA ILE A 32 -6.07 7.65 -2.58
C ILE A 32 -7.00 7.36 -1.40
N SER A 33 -8.24 6.98 -1.69
CA SER A 33 -9.19 6.48 -0.71
C SER A 33 -9.30 4.96 -0.80
N VAL A 34 -8.32 4.25 -0.24
CA VAL A 34 -8.40 2.79 -0.03
C VAL A 34 -8.20 2.49 1.44
N TYR A 35 -9.00 1.59 1.99
CA TYR A 35 -8.68 1.07 3.32
C TYR A 35 -7.56 0.04 3.16
N PRO A 36 -6.49 0.09 3.98
CA PRO A 36 -5.39 -0.88 3.88
C PRO A 36 -5.84 -2.34 4.04
N THR A 37 -7.02 -2.56 4.62
CA THR A 37 -7.67 -3.87 4.72
C THR A 37 -8.15 -4.41 3.37
N ASP A 38 -8.44 -3.55 2.39
CA ASP A 38 -9.04 -3.94 1.11
C ASP A 38 -8.04 -4.71 0.23
N ILE A 39 -6.73 -4.52 0.46
CA ILE A 39 -5.67 -5.25 -0.26
C ILE A 39 -5.33 -6.60 0.39
N ILE A 40 -5.89 -6.89 1.56
CA ILE A 40 -5.62 -8.12 2.32
C ILE A 40 -6.52 -9.24 1.81
N THR A 41 -5.95 -10.13 1.01
CA THR A 41 -6.67 -11.31 0.47
C THR A 41 -6.60 -12.52 1.39
N HIS A 42 -5.53 -12.65 2.17
CA HIS A 42 -5.28 -13.83 2.99
C HIS A 42 -4.80 -13.42 4.38
N ALA A 43 -5.48 -13.90 5.42
CA ALA A 43 -5.06 -13.75 6.80
C ALA A 43 -4.87 -15.14 7.42
N LEU A 44 -3.65 -15.45 7.84
CA LEU A 44 -3.26 -16.78 8.31
C LEU A 44 -2.61 -16.68 9.70
N PRO A 45 -2.64 -17.74 10.53
CA PRO A 45 -1.86 -17.78 11.76
C PRO A 45 -0.36 -17.92 11.46
N LEU A 46 0.51 -17.52 12.41
CA LEU A 46 1.97 -17.57 12.28
C LEU A 46 2.49 -18.98 11.93
N GLU A 47 1.88 -20.04 12.45
CA GLU A 47 2.22 -21.44 12.13
C GLU A 47 2.13 -21.76 10.63
N ASN A 48 1.26 -21.06 9.89
CA ASN A 48 1.06 -21.22 8.46
C ASN A 48 1.91 -20.25 7.62
N ALA A 49 2.92 -19.60 8.21
CA ALA A 49 3.79 -18.65 7.51
C ALA A 49 4.38 -19.23 6.21
N LYS A 50 4.88 -20.47 6.24
CA LYS A 50 5.46 -21.12 5.04
C LYS A 50 4.46 -21.21 3.89
N HIS A 51 3.22 -21.56 4.19
CA HIS A 51 2.15 -21.62 3.20
C HIS A 51 1.79 -20.23 2.68
N GLY A 52 1.69 -19.24 3.58
CA GLY A 52 1.46 -17.85 3.21
C GLY A 52 2.54 -17.30 2.27
N TYR A 53 3.82 -17.58 2.56
CA TYR A 53 4.93 -17.20 1.67
C TYR A 53 4.81 -17.86 0.29
N LYS A 54 4.46 -19.14 0.23
CA LYS A 54 4.27 -19.85 -1.03
C LYS A 54 3.15 -19.21 -1.87
N ILE A 55 1.98 -18.97 -1.28
CA ILE A 55 0.85 -18.33 -1.97
C ILE A 55 1.26 -16.97 -2.53
N PHE A 56 1.97 -16.16 -1.74
CA PHE A 56 2.39 -14.82 -2.14
C PHE A 56 3.46 -14.85 -3.25
N ASP A 57 4.48 -15.69 -3.11
CA ASP A 57 5.61 -15.78 -4.06
C ASP A 57 5.19 -16.37 -5.40
N GLU A 58 4.42 -17.46 -5.36
CA GLU A 58 3.93 -18.16 -6.55
C GLU A 58 2.65 -17.52 -7.14
N LYS A 59 2.13 -16.44 -6.52
CA LYS A 59 0.91 -15.71 -6.93
C LYS A 59 -0.31 -16.63 -7.08
N LEU A 60 -0.48 -17.54 -6.14
CA LEU A 60 -1.61 -18.47 -6.11
C LEU A 60 -2.86 -17.79 -5.54
N ASP A 61 -4.01 -18.41 -5.71
CA ASP A 61 -5.27 -18.05 -5.05
C ASP A 61 -5.70 -16.58 -5.22
N ASN A 62 -5.36 -15.96 -6.36
CA ASN A 62 -5.57 -14.54 -6.62
C ASN A 62 -5.01 -13.63 -5.51
N CYS A 63 -3.88 -14.03 -4.91
CA CYS A 63 -3.28 -13.33 -3.79
C CYS A 63 -2.78 -11.93 -4.14
N ILE A 64 -3.25 -10.93 -3.38
CA ILE A 64 -2.75 -9.54 -3.41
C ILE A 64 -1.80 -9.32 -2.22
N LYS A 65 -2.23 -9.67 -1.02
CA LYS A 65 -1.43 -9.55 0.20
C LYS A 65 -1.81 -10.62 1.22
N VAL A 66 -0.79 -11.18 1.85
CA VAL A 66 -0.90 -12.09 3.01
C VAL A 66 -0.52 -11.33 4.29
N ILE A 67 -1.27 -11.56 5.36
CA ILE A 67 -0.97 -11.10 6.73
C ILE A 67 -0.88 -12.33 7.63
N LEU A 68 0.11 -12.32 8.51
CA LEU A 68 0.23 -13.33 9.56
C LEU A 68 -0.25 -12.74 10.89
N LYS A 69 -1.17 -13.43 11.54
CA LYS A 69 -1.68 -13.09 12.86
C LYS A 69 -0.99 -13.97 13.92
N PRO A 70 -0.61 -13.41 15.09
CA PRO A 70 -0.07 -14.18 16.19
C PRO A 70 -1.05 -15.23 16.71
#